data_AF-A0A316JRM6-F1
#
_entry.id   AF-A0A316JRM6-F1
#
_cell.length_a   1.000
_cell.length_b   1.000
_cell.length_c   1.000
_cell.angle_alpha   90.00
_cell.angle_beta   90.00
_cell.angle_gamma   90.00
#
_symmetry.space_group_name_H-M   'P 1'
#
loop_
_entity.id
_entity.type
_entity.pdbx_description
1 polymer ?
#
loop_
_entity_poly.entity_id
_entity_poly.type
_entity_poly.pdbx_seq_one_letter_code
_entity_poly.pdbx_strand_id
1 'polypeptide(L)'
;MKGAIVFFLIGAIFLSLQLDSDGPTDVVIGTPIAFPDMPVNDNNRLTKEGIELGRRLFYDPILSGNGTFSCASCHKQEFAFSDGKTKGIGIHGETLLRNTPGLFNLAWYPQLFWDGRSNSLESQVFEPVRKHDEMDVRWTEVVKRLKNDDVYRDLFEAAFGTSQIDSVKVAFAIAQFERSMISANAKFDQVLRGEKYLTESEYRGFVLM
;
A
#
# COMPACT_ATOMS: atom_id res chain seq x y z
N MET A 1 5.03 17.82 -73.95
CA MET A 1 5.88 18.75 -73.17
C MET A 1 5.09 20.04 -73.05
N LYS A 2 4.61 20.59 -71.93
CA LYS A 2 4.73 20.46 -70.46
C LYS A 2 3.38 21.02 -69.94
N GLY A 3 2.75 20.73 -68.81
CA GLY A 3 3.01 20.00 -67.58
C GLY A 3 1.91 20.48 -66.62
N ALA A 4 1.09 19.59 -66.08
CA ALA A 4 0.00 19.93 -65.16
C ALA A 4 0.55 20.01 -63.73
N ILE A 5 0.32 21.15 -63.05
CA ILE A 5 0.69 21.35 -61.66
C ILE A 5 -0.46 20.85 -60.79
N VAL A 6 -0.25 19.72 -60.12
CA VAL A 6 -1.17 19.19 -59.10
C VAL A 6 -0.71 19.72 -57.74
N PHE A 7 -1.52 20.56 -57.12
CA PHE A 7 -1.32 20.99 -55.73
C PHE A 7 -1.75 19.86 -54.79
N PHE A 8 -0.79 19.23 -54.11
CA PHE A 8 -1.06 18.35 -52.98
C PHE A 8 -1.29 19.21 -51.73
N LEU A 9 -2.54 19.30 -51.28
CA LEU A 9 -2.90 19.81 -49.95
C LEU A 9 -2.48 18.75 -48.92
N ILE A 10 -1.38 18.98 -48.22
CA ILE A 10 -0.98 18.20 -47.05
C ILE A 10 -1.84 18.68 -45.87
N GLY A 11 -2.93 17.96 -45.59
CA GLY A 11 -3.70 18.13 -44.37
C GLY A 11 -2.90 17.60 -43.19
N ALA A 12 -2.53 18.47 -42.25
CA ALA A 12 -1.96 18.07 -40.97
C ALA A 12 -3.05 17.38 -40.15
N ILE A 13 -2.99 16.05 -40.07
CA ILE A 13 -3.79 15.27 -39.12
C ILE A 13 -3.18 15.51 -37.75
N PHE A 14 -3.77 16.41 -36.97
CA PHE A 14 -3.55 16.45 -35.53
C PHE A 14 -4.19 15.20 -34.94
N LEU A 15 -3.37 14.16 -34.75
CA LEU A 15 -3.72 13.03 -33.92
C LEU A 15 -3.71 13.53 -32.47
N SER A 16 -4.86 14.00 -31.99
CA SER A 16 -5.08 14.19 -30.56
C SER A 16 -5.00 12.81 -29.91
N LEU A 17 -3.89 12.50 -29.24
CA LEU A 17 -3.89 11.46 -28.23
C LEU A 17 -4.79 11.96 -27.10
N GLN A 18 -6.08 11.65 -27.20
CA GLN A 18 -6.92 11.52 -26.03
C GLN A 18 -6.33 10.34 -25.26
N LEU A 19 -5.63 10.61 -24.17
CA LEU A 19 -5.42 9.62 -23.12
C LEU A 19 -6.82 9.34 -22.56
N ASP A 20 -7.50 8.34 -23.09
CA ASP A 20 -8.66 7.77 -22.43
C ASP A 20 -8.18 7.29 -21.05
N SER A 21 -8.53 8.03 -19.99
CA SER A 21 -8.32 7.56 -18.63
C SER A 21 -9.39 6.52 -18.36
N ASP A 22 -9.13 5.26 -18.72
CA ASP A 22 -9.95 4.09 -18.40
C ASP A 22 -9.93 3.79 -16.89
N GLY A 23 -10.25 4.79 -16.06
CA GLY A 23 -10.27 4.70 -14.59
C GLY A 23 -8.98 4.11 -13.98
N PRO A 24 -9.03 3.74 -12.70
CA PRO A 24 -7.97 2.95 -12.10
C PRO A 24 -8.02 1.49 -12.58
N THR A 25 -6.85 0.89 -12.79
CA THR A 25 -6.67 -0.46 -13.32
C THR A 25 -6.78 -1.50 -12.21
N ASP A 26 -7.81 -2.37 -12.24
CA ASP A 26 -7.99 -3.46 -11.28
C ASP A 26 -6.77 -4.41 -11.20
N VAL A 27 -6.44 -4.82 -9.98
CA VAL A 27 -5.40 -5.83 -9.69
C VAL A 27 -6.05 -7.04 -9.04
N VAL A 28 -5.86 -8.20 -9.66
CA VAL A 28 -6.19 -9.50 -9.07
C VAL A 28 -4.91 -10.13 -8.58
N ILE A 29 -4.78 -10.29 -7.26
CA ILE A 29 -3.67 -11.04 -6.68
C ILE A 29 -4.10 -12.51 -6.60
N GLY A 30 -3.38 -13.39 -7.29
CA GLY A 30 -3.66 -14.82 -7.25
C GLY A 30 -3.52 -15.37 -5.83
N THR A 31 -4.43 -16.26 -5.43
CA THR A 31 -4.38 -16.94 -4.14
C THR A 31 -3.20 -17.92 -4.10
N PRO A 32 -2.19 -17.72 -3.24
CA PRO A 32 -1.10 -18.69 -3.12
C PRO A 32 -1.62 -20.05 -2.66
N ILE A 33 -0.92 -21.13 -3.03
CA ILE A 33 -1.30 -22.48 -2.60
C ILE A 33 -1.38 -22.53 -1.07
N ALA A 34 -2.45 -23.15 -0.56
CA ALA A 34 -2.79 -23.28 0.86
C ALA A 34 -3.18 -21.97 1.59
N PHE A 35 -3.37 -20.86 0.86
CA PHE A 35 -4.03 -19.67 1.39
C PHE A 35 -5.53 -19.74 1.04
N PRO A 36 -6.42 -19.23 1.91
CA PRO A 36 -7.81 -18.99 1.50
C PRO A 36 -7.86 -17.82 0.50
N ASP A 37 -8.95 -17.74 -0.26
CA ASP A 37 -9.17 -16.59 -1.15
C ASP A 37 -9.04 -15.27 -0.37
N MET A 38 -8.38 -14.30 -1.00
CA MET A 38 -8.16 -13.01 -0.38
C MET A 38 -9.52 -12.35 -0.08
N PRO A 39 -9.75 -11.88 1.15
CA PRO A 39 -10.96 -11.12 1.47
C PRO A 39 -11.11 -9.89 0.56
N VAL A 40 -12.25 -9.79 -0.10
CA VAL A 40 -12.58 -8.69 -1.01
C VAL A 40 -13.19 -7.53 -0.21
N ASN A 41 -12.77 -6.31 -0.52
CA ASN A 41 -13.41 -5.08 -0.05
C ASN A 41 -13.92 -4.28 -1.25
N ASP A 42 -15.22 -4.37 -1.55
CA ASP A 42 -15.83 -3.69 -2.70
C ASP A 42 -15.72 -2.15 -2.61
N ASN A 43 -15.62 -1.60 -1.40
CA ASN A 43 -15.46 -0.16 -1.19
C ASN A 43 -14.01 0.32 -1.37
N ASN A 44 -13.04 -0.60 -1.39
CA ASN A 44 -11.62 -0.29 -1.58
C ASN A 44 -10.93 -1.41 -2.36
N ARG A 45 -11.36 -1.57 -3.62
CA ARG A 45 -10.81 -2.55 -4.56
C ARG A 45 -9.32 -2.27 -4.81
N LEU A 46 -8.54 -3.32 -5.03
CA LEU A 46 -7.13 -3.18 -5.37
C LEU A 46 -6.97 -2.69 -6.80
N THR A 47 -6.27 -1.56 -6.97
CA THR A 47 -5.91 -1.03 -8.28
C THR A 47 -4.42 -0.74 -8.34
N LYS A 48 -3.84 -0.70 -9.54
CA LYS A 48 -2.40 -0.42 -9.71
C LYS A 48 -2.05 0.97 -9.17
N GLU A 49 -2.90 1.93 -9.47
CA GLU A 49 -2.76 3.34 -9.12
C GLU A 49 -2.99 3.55 -7.62
N GLY A 50 -3.97 2.86 -7.01
CA GLY A 50 -4.20 2.89 -5.58
C GLY A 50 -3.06 2.25 -4.77
N ILE A 51 -2.53 1.10 -5.23
CA ILE A 51 -1.33 0.48 -4.63
C ILE A 51 -0.11 1.39 -4.74
N GLU A 52 0.11 2.04 -5.89
CA GLU A 52 1.26 2.94 -6.07
C GLU A 52 1.15 4.21 -5.23
N LEU A 53 -0.03 4.83 -5.19
CA LEU A 53 -0.29 5.96 -4.29
C LEU A 53 -0.08 5.55 -2.83
N GLY A 54 -0.60 4.39 -2.43
CA GLY A 54 -0.42 3.83 -1.09
C GLY A 54 1.05 3.61 -0.73
N ARG A 55 1.82 3.04 -1.66
CA ARG A 55 3.26 2.84 -1.52
C ARG A 55 3.97 4.18 -1.33
N ARG A 56 3.66 5.18 -2.15
CA ARG A 56 4.27 6.51 -2.02
C ARG A 56 3.99 7.11 -0.64
N LEU A 57 2.72 7.12 -0.22
CA LEU A 57 2.30 7.62 1.10
C LEU A 57 2.97 6.87 2.25
N PHE A 58 3.16 5.55 2.13
CA PHE A 58 3.78 4.72 3.16
C PHE A 58 5.24 5.12 3.46
N TYR A 59 5.98 5.55 2.44
CA TYR A 59 7.38 5.96 2.57
C TYR A 59 7.56 7.48 2.74
N ASP A 60 6.54 8.28 2.46
CA ASP A 60 6.61 9.75 2.49
C ASP A 60 6.34 10.31 3.91
N PRO A 61 7.22 11.17 4.44
CA PRO A 61 7.01 11.76 5.76
C PRO A 61 5.92 12.85 5.82
N ILE A 62 5.25 13.16 4.71
CA ILE A 62 4.13 14.13 4.63
C ILE A 62 3.02 13.87 5.66
N LEU A 63 2.87 12.60 6.07
CA LEU A 63 1.91 12.12 7.06
C LEU A 63 2.35 12.31 8.53
N SER A 64 3.50 12.94 8.80
CA SER A 64 3.99 13.21 10.16
C SER A 64 3.99 14.69 10.53
N GLY A 65 3.90 14.99 11.82
CA GLY A 65 3.80 16.34 12.36
C GLY A 65 5.00 17.21 12.01
N ASN A 66 6.21 16.63 12.15
CA ASN A 66 7.49 17.30 11.92
C ASN A 66 8.11 17.02 10.54
N GLY A 67 7.48 16.19 9.70
CA GLY A 67 8.00 15.84 8.38
C GLY A 67 9.24 14.94 8.40
N THR A 68 9.51 14.21 9.49
CA THR A 68 10.66 13.30 9.61
C THR A 68 10.29 11.82 9.77
N PHE A 69 9.01 11.48 9.87
CA PHE A 69 8.51 10.12 10.09
C PHE A 69 7.55 9.68 8.99
N SER A 70 7.68 8.45 8.52
CA SER A 70 6.70 7.79 7.65
C SER A 70 6.34 6.43 8.23
N CYS A 71 5.39 5.70 7.62
CA CYS A 71 5.06 4.34 8.05
C CYS A 71 6.33 3.46 8.01
N ALA A 72 7.18 3.66 7.00
CA ALA A 72 8.44 2.96 6.83
C ALA A 72 9.51 3.26 7.91
N SER A 73 9.36 4.33 8.70
CA SER A 73 10.26 4.60 9.83
C SER A 73 10.20 3.48 10.88
N CYS A 74 9.02 2.90 11.09
CA CYS A 74 8.79 1.76 12.00
C CYS A 74 8.61 0.45 11.24
N HIS A 75 7.98 0.45 10.07
CA HIS A 75 7.67 -0.75 9.31
C HIS A 75 8.66 -0.97 8.17
N LYS A 76 9.86 -1.45 8.52
CA LYS A 76 10.98 -1.61 7.58
C LYS A 76 10.91 -2.93 6.83
N GLN A 77 10.94 -2.88 5.51
CA GLN A 77 10.77 -4.04 4.66
C GLN A 77 11.80 -5.15 4.95
N GLU A 78 13.06 -4.80 5.26
CA GLU A 78 14.11 -5.78 5.58
C GLU A 78 13.84 -6.59 6.87
N PHE A 79 12.94 -6.12 7.74
CA PHE A 79 12.51 -6.80 8.95
C PHE A 79 11.06 -7.28 8.85
N ALA A 80 10.63 -7.70 7.66
CA ALA A 80 9.26 -8.12 7.38
C ALA A 80 8.23 -7.03 7.74
N PHE A 81 8.58 -5.78 7.47
CA PHE A 81 7.81 -4.58 7.83
C PHE A 81 7.63 -4.40 9.35
N SER A 82 8.60 -4.82 10.14
CA SER A 82 8.78 -4.42 11.55
C SER A 82 10.01 -3.51 11.71
N ASP A 83 10.42 -3.19 12.93
CA ASP A 83 11.61 -2.36 13.20
C ASP A 83 12.82 -3.12 13.76
N GLY A 84 12.67 -4.43 14.01
CA GLY A 84 13.69 -5.27 14.65
C GLY A 84 13.99 -4.94 16.12
N LYS A 85 13.11 -4.20 16.80
CA LYS A 85 13.29 -3.77 18.20
C LYS A 85 12.33 -4.48 19.14
N THR A 86 12.71 -4.63 20.41
CA THR A 86 11.79 -5.15 21.45
C THR A 86 10.57 -4.25 21.65
N LYS A 87 10.74 -2.93 21.48
CA LYS A 87 9.69 -1.91 21.52
C LYS A 87 10.00 -0.85 20.47
N GLY A 88 8.96 -0.28 19.87
CA GLY A 88 9.11 0.76 18.86
C GLY A 88 9.68 2.06 19.42
N ILE A 89 10.13 2.93 18.52
CA ILE A 89 10.61 4.28 18.85
C ILE A 89 9.73 5.29 18.14
N GLY A 90 9.20 6.23 18.90
CA GLY A 90 8.29 7.27 18.42
C GLY A 90 8.99 8.42 17.70
N ILE A 91 8.18 9.31 17.13
CA ILE A 91 8.61 10.50 16.39
C ILE A 91 9.45 11.47 17.24
N HIS A 92 9.24 11.53 18.56
CA HIS A 92 10.06 12.36 19.46
C HIS A 92 11.17 11.58 20.18
N GLY A 93 11.40 10.32 19.78
CA GLY A 93 12.48 9.47 20.29
C GLY A 93 12.13 8.65 21.53
N GLU A 94 10.91 8.75 22.03
CA GLU A 94 10.40 7.93 23.13
C GLU A 94 10.30 6.45 22.75
N THR A 95 10.45 5.58 23.75
CA THR A 95 10.15 4.16 23.59
C THR A 95 8.64 3.93 23.69
N LEU A 96 8.07 3.29 22.68
CA LEU A 96 6.65 2.95 22.62
C LEU A 96 6.31 1.79 23.57
N LEU A 97 5.01 1.60 23.82
CA LEU A 97 4.53 0.55 24.72
C LEU A 97 4.81 -0.87 24.20
N ARG A 98 4.75 -1.07 22.88
CA ARG A 98 4.76 -2.38 22.21
C ARG A 98 5.82 -2.45 21.11
N ASN A 99 6.17 -3.67 20.72
CA ASN A 99 6.92 -3.94 19.49
C ASN A 99 6.09 -3.53 18.25
N THR A 100 6.77 -3.08 17.20
CA THR A 100 6.14 -2.83 15.90
C THR A 100 5.82 -4.16 15.19
N PRO A 101 4.55 -4.50 14.94
CA PRO A 101 4.20 -5.76 14.27
C PRO A 101 4.63 -5.74 12.81
N GLY A 102 4.91 -6.92 12.24
CA GLY A 102 5.11 -7.06 10.80
C GLY A 102 3.82 -6.82 10.02
N LEU A 103 3.94 -6.41 8.76
CA LEU A 103 2.81 -6.07 7.88
C LEU A 103 2.59 -7.05 6.71
N PHE A 104 3.32 -8.17 6.68
CA PHE A 104 3.11 -9.19 5.64
C PHE A 104 1.83 -9.99 5.89
N ASN A 105 1.15 -10.37 4.81
CA ASN A 105 -0.04 -11.23 4.81
C ASN A 105 -1.23 -10.70 5.63
N LEU A 106 -1.29 -9.39 5.92
CA LEU A 106 -2.38 -8.82 6.72
C LEU A 106 -3.75 -8.89 6.06
N ALA A 107 -3.82 -9.13 4.75
CA ALA A 107 -5.08 -9.30 4.01
C ALA A 107 -6.00 -10.37 4.64
N TRP A 108 -5.43 -11.37 5.32
CA TRP A 108 -6.17 -12.49 5.92
C TRP A 108 -6.35 -12.37 7.44
N TYR A 109 -5.92 -11.28 8.07
CA TYR A 109 -6.04 -11.09 9.51
C TYR A 109 -7.41 -10.49 9.84
N PRO A 110 -8.24 -11.13 10.69
CA PRO A 110 -9.56 -10.62 11.03
C PRO A 110 -9.52 -9.40 11.98
N GLN A 111 -8.42 -9.25 12.71
CA GLN A 111 -8.19 -8.19 13.69
C GLN A 111 -6.72 -7.75 13.62
N LEU A 112 -6.51 -6.44 13.74
CA LEU A 112 -5.23 -5.76 13.63
C LEU A 112 -4.88 -5.03 14.94
N PHE A 113 -3.61 -4.65 15.06
CA PHE A 113 -2.93 -4.29 16.31
C PHE A 113 -2.80 -5.46 17.30
N TRP A 114 -1.85 -5.34 18.22
CA TRP A 114 -1.62 -6.32 19.30
C TRP A 114 -2.83 -6.59 20.19
N ASP A 115 -3.77 -5.65 20.29
CA ASP A 115 -5.01 -5.78 21.08
C ASP A 115 -6.25 -6.04 20.21
N GLY A 116 -6.08 -6.27 18.90
CA GLY A 116 -7.17 -6.60 17.99
C GLY A 116 -8.21 -5.50 17.80
N ARG A 117 -7.91 -4.25 18.18
CA ARG A 117 -8.90 -3.15 18.24
C ARG A 117 -9.36 -2.65 16.88
N SER A 118 -8.63 -2.95 15.81
CA SER A 118 -9.00 -2.59 14.44
C SER A 118 -9.43 -3.84 13.68
N ASN A 119 -10.48 -3.71 12.87
CA ASN A 119 -11.07 -4.80 12.10
C ASN A 119 -10.74 -4.71 10.60
N SER A 120 -9.92 -3.74 10.16
CA SER A 120 -9.59 -3.56 8.75
C SER A 120 -8.31 -2.74 8.55
N LEU A 121 -7.64 -2.97 7.43
CA LEU A 121 -6.48 -2.18 7.02
C LEU A 121 -6.85 -0.70 6.83
N GLU A 122 -8.05 -0.40 6.37
CA GLU A 122 -8.51 0.98 6.21
C GLU A 122 -8.66 1.70 7.56
N SER A 123 -9.18 1.01 8.58
CA SER A 123 -9.42 1.64 9.90
C SER A 123 -8.13 1.78 10.71
N GLN A 124 -7.16 0.87 10.58
CA GLN A 124 -5.94 0.90 11.37
C GLN A 124 -5.10 2.15 11.06
N VAL A 125 -5.02 2.57 9.79
CA VAL A 125 -4.18 3.68 9.32
C VAL A 125 -4.46 4.99 10.03
N PHE A 126 -5.70 5.21 10.49
CA PHE A 126 -6.08 6.44 11.19
C PHE A 126 -5.35 6.63 12.52
N GLU A 127 -4.97 5.55 13.18
CA GLU A 127 -4.46 5.57 14.55
C GLU A 127 -3.00 6.08 14.62
N PRO A 128 -2.01 5.51 13.89
CA PRO A 128 -0.62 5.98 13.96
C PRO A 128 -0.45 7.46 13.59
N VAL A 129 -1.17 7.92 12.56
CA VAL A 129 -1.06 9.29 12.04
C VAL A 129 -1.37 10.33 13.12
N ARG A 130 -2.42 10.11 13.91
CA ARG A 130 -2.88 11.07 14.95
C ARG A 130 -2.21 10.90 16.31
N LYS A 131 -1.51 9.79 16.52
CA LYS A 131 -1.01 9.45 17.85
C LYS A 131 0.27 10.22 18.14
N HIS A 132 0.31 10.86 19.30
CA HIS A 132 1.36 11.81 19.67
C HIS A 132 2.75 11.20 19.71
N ASP A 133 2.85 9.94 20.13
CA ASP A 133 4.10 9.19 20.19
C ASP A 133 4.44 8.45 18.88
N GLU A 134 3.63 8.57 17.82
CA GLU A 134 3.89 7.87 16.55
C GLU A 134 4.12 8.84 15.39
N MET A 135 3.11 9.52 14.86
CA MET A 135 3.30 10.49 13.77
C MET A 135 2.83 11.91 14.11
N ASP A 136 2.13 12.10 15.23
CA ASP A 136 1.81 13.40 15.85
C ASP A 136 1.23 14.47 14.90
N VAL A 137 0.26 14.11 14.05
CA VAL A 137 -0.39 15.07 13.17
C VAL A 137 -1.90 14.88 13.09
N ARG A 138 -2.62 15.99 12.97
CA ARG A 138 -4.07 15.95 12.72
C ARG A 138 -4.32 15.64 11.24
N TRP A 139 -5.31 14.78 10.98
CA TRP A 139 -5.75 14.46 9.62
C TRP A 139 -6.13 15.68 8.77
N THR A 140 -6.66 16.74 9.38
CA THR A 140 -6.98 17.99 8.67
C THR A 140 -5.75 18.67 8.10
N GLU A 141 -4.61 18.59 8.79
CA GLU A 141 -3.33 19.13 8.32
C GLU A 141 -2.72 18.25 7.23
N VAL A 142 -2.78 16.92 7.37
CA VAL A 142 -2.37 15.97 6.33
C VAL A 142 -3.12 16.21 5.03
N VAL A 143 -4.47 16.27 5.09
CA VAL A 143 -5.31 16.50 3.91
C VAL A 143 -5.01 17.85 3.28
N LYS A 144 -4.77 18.89 4.09
CA LYS A 144 -4.40 20.21 3.57
C LYS A 144 -3.07 20.17 2.80
N ARG A 145 -2.05 19.46 3.32
CA ARG A 145 -0.75 19.30 2.64
C ARG A 145 -0.91 18.60 1.31
N LEU A 146 -1.61 17.46 1.29
CA LEU A 146 -1.84 16.67 0.08
C LEU A 146 -2.64 17.44 -0.98
N LYS A 147 -3.63 18.25 -0.57
CA LYS A 147 -4.39 19.11 -1.50
C LYS A 147 -3.56 20.23 -2.13
N ASN A 148 -2.49 20.65 -1.46
CA ASN A 148 -1.61 21.72 -1.94
C ASN A 148 -0.41 21.19 -2.73
N ASP A 149 -0.34 19.87 -2.96
CA ASP A 149 0.71 19.22 -3.73
C ASP A 149 0.13 18.71 -5.05
N ASP A 150 0.62 19.25 -6.16
CA ASP A 150 0.12 18.92 -7.50
C ASP A 150 0.35 17.45 -7.87
N VAL A 151 1.47 16.87 -7.42
CA VAL A 151 1.77 15.45 -7.69
C VAL A 151 0.78 14.56 -6.96
N TYR A 152 0.47 14.86 -5.70
CA TYR A 152 -0.53 14.09 -4.97
C TYR A 152 -1.93 14.26 -5.58
N ARG A 153 -2.33 15.46 -5.99
CA ARG A 153 -3.62 15.65 -6.68
C ARG A 153 -3.76 14.74 -7.91
N ASP A 154 -2.73 14.66 -8.73
CA ASP A 154 -2.73 13.81 -9.93
C ASP A 154 -2.76 12.32 -9.57
N LEU A 155 -2.02 11.90 -8.54
CA LEU A 155 -2.03 10.51 -8.07
C LEU A 155 -3.38 10.11 -7.46
N PHE A 156 -4.06 11.00 -6.74
CA PHE A 156 -5.40 10.74 -6.21
C PHE A 156 -6.45 10.69 -7.33
N GLU A 157 -6.35 11.55 -8.34
CA GLU A 157 -7.19 11.48 -9.54
C GLU A 157 -7.00 10.14 -10.25
N ALA A 158 -5.75 9.70 -10.46
CA ALA A 158 -5.47 8.40 -11.08
C ALA A 158 -5.98 7.21 -10.25
N ALA A 159 -5.86 7.27 -8.92
CA ALA A 159 -6.25 6.17 -8.03
C ALA A 159 -7.77 6.06 -7.79
N PHE A 160 -8.49 7.19 -7.77
CA PHE A 160 -9.88 7.25 -7.33
C PHE A 160 -10.83 7.96 -8.29
N GLY A 161 -10.35 8.40 -9.46
CA GLY A 161 -11.12 9.20 -10.42
C GLY A 161 -11.56 10.56 -9.85
N THR A 162 -10.84 11.05 -8.83
CA THR A 162 -11.11 12.36 -8.24
C THR A 162 -9.91 12.94 -7.50
N SER A 163 -9.66 14.21 -7.75
CA SER A 163 -8.72 15.06 -7.03
C SER A 163 -9.24 15.55 -5.67
N GLN A 164 -10.46 15.14 -5.27
CA GLN A 164 -10.99 15.42 -3.93
C GLN A 164 -10.35 14.51 -2.89
N ILE A 165 -9.26 15.00 -2.29
CA ILE A 165 -8.52 14.28 -1.25
C ILE A 165 -9.21 14.45 0.11
N ASP A 166 -9.39 13.34 0.83
CA ASP A 166 -9.80 13.28 2.23
C ASP A 166 -9.00 12.18 2.94
N SER A 167 -9.14 12.09 4.27
CA SER A 167 -8.41 11.11 5.06
C SER A 167 -8.83 9.66 4.78
N VAL A 168 -10.05 9.43 4.28
CA VAL A 168 -10.53 8.10 3.91
C VAL A 168 -9.81 7.60 2.68
N LYS A 169 -9.65 8.43 1.64
CA LYS A 169 -8.90 8.05 0.43
C LYS A 169 -7.41 7.82 0.72
N VAL A 170 -6.83 8.59 1.65
CA VAL A 170 -5.45 8.34 2.12
C VAL A 170 -5.35 6.96 2.77
N ALA A 171 -6.26 6.66 3.71
CA ALA A 171 -6.30 5.35 4.37
C ALA A 171 -6.57 4.20 3.39
N PHE A 172 -7.44 4.42 2.40
CA PHE A 172 -7.74 3.44 1.35
C PHE A 172 -6.51 3.12 0.52
N ALA A 173 -5.77 4.13 0.05
CA ALA A 173 -4.56 3.93 -0.74
C ALA A 173 -3.50 3.15 0.07
N ILE A 174 -3.23 3.56 1.31
CA ILE A 174 -2.27 2.85 2.18
C ILE A 174 -2.72 1.40 2.42
N ALA A 175 -4.00 1.18 2.70
CA ALA A 175 -4.56 -0.17 2.89
C ALA A 175 -4.43 -1.04 1.62
N GLN A 176 -4.55 -0.47 0.42
CA GLN A 176 -4.30 -1.20 -0.83
C GLN A 176 -2.84 -1.65 -0.92
N PHE A 177 -1.90 -0.78 -0.57
CA PHE A 177 -0.47 -1.15 -0.53
C PHE A 177 -0.18 -2.23 0.51
N GLU A 178 -0.67 -2.08 1.74
CA GLU A 178 -0.52 -3.07 2.81
C GLU A 178 -1.09 -4.44 2.41
N ARG A 179 -2.27 -4.46 1.76
CA ARG A 179 -2.90 -5.68 1.25
C ARG A 179 -2.07 -6.38 0.17
N SER A 180 -1.24 -5.62 -0.57
CA SER A 180 -0.32 -6.18 -1.58
C SER A 180 0.95 -6.82 -0.99
N MET A 181 1.23 -6.66 0.30
CA MET A 181 2.41 -7.20 0.97
C MET A 181 2.26 -8.69 1.28
N ILE A 182 2.41 -9.54 0.27
CA ILE A 182 2.23 -10.99 0.40
C ILE A 182 3.58 -11.71 0.43
N SER A 183 3.73 -12.61 1.40
CA SER A 183 4.83 -13.56 1.51
C SER A 183 4.28 -14.99 1.45
N ALA A 184 4.61 -15.72 0.38
CA ALA A 184 4.09 -17.06 0.12
C ALA A 184 5.14 -18.00 -0.52
N ASN A 185 6.42 -17.78 -0.21
CA ASN A 185 7.52 -18.62 -0.71
C ASN A 185 8.50 -19.07 0.38
N ALA A 186 8.03 -19.17 1.62
CA ALA A 186 8.79 -19.81 2.69
C ALA A 186 9.07 -21.29 2.34
N LYS A 187 10.06 -21.90 3.02
CA LYS A 187 10.34 -23.33 2.83
C LYS A 187 9.10 -24.19 3.11
N PHE A 188 8.29 -23.81 4.10
CA PHE A 188 7.05 -24.51 4.40
C PHE A 188 6.06 -24.44 3.22
N ASP A 189 5.91 -23.27 2.58
CA ASP A 189 5.07 -23.13 1.38
C ASP A 189 5.58 -24.01 0.23
N GLN A 190 6.91 -24.08 0.04
CA GLN A 190 7.54 -24.96 -0.95
C GLN A 190 7.27 -26.44 -0.66
N VAL A 191 7.23 -26.85 0.62
CA VAL A 191 6.85 -28.21 1.03
C VAL A 191 5.37 -28.49 0.71
N LEU A 192 4.47 -27.54 0.98
CA LEU A 192 3.05 -27.68 0.65
C LEU A 192 2.81 -27.81 -0.86
N ARG A 193 3.69 -27.23 -1.68
CA ARG A 193 3.69 -27.39 -3.15
C ARG A 193 4.40 -28.65 -3.65
N GLY A 194 5.01 -29.44 -2.77
CA GLY A 194 5.79 -30.63 -3.12
C GLY A 194 7.16 -30.33 -3.74
N GLU A 195 7.65 -29.09 -3.64
CA GLU A 195 8.94 -28.64 -4.21
C GLU A 195 10.13 -28.96 -3.28
N LYS A 196 9.87 -29.11 -1.98
CA LYS A 196 10.87 -29.41 -0.94
C LYS A 196 10.34 -30.38 0.09
N TYR A 197 11.24 -30.86 0.95
CA TYR A 197 10.93 -31.66 2.13
C TYR A 197 11.38 -30.95 3.41
N LEU A 198 10.65 -31.19 4.49
CA LEU A 198 11.12 -30.84 5.83
C LEU A 198 12.32 -31.72 6.17
N THR A 199 13.31 -31.14 6.83
CA THR A 199 14.33 -31.90 7.56
C THR A 199 13.66 -32.66 8.70
N GLU A 200 14.33 -33.69 9.25
CA GLU A 200 13.81 -34.42 10.40
C GLU A 200 13.48 -33.50 11.58
N SER A 201 14.29 -32.46 11.82
CA SER A 201 14.04 -31.51 12.90
C SER A 201 12.84 -30.61 12.64
N GLU A 202 12.68 -30.11 11.42
CA GLU A 202 11.49 -29.31 11.05
C GLU A 202 10.22 -30.17 11.07
N TYR A 203 10.30 -31.43 10.66
CA TYR A 203 9.16 -32.35 10.73
C TYR A 203 8.75 -32.66 12.17
N ARG A 204 9.73 -32.90 13.07
CA ARG A 204 9.44 -33.02 14.51
C ARG A 204 8.76 -31.76 15.05
N GLY A 205 9.20 -30.57 14.63
CA GLY A 205 8.55 -29.30 14.99
C GLY A 205 7.12 -29.20 14.46
N PHE A 206 6.89 -29.60 13.20
CA PHE A 206 5.57 -29.60 12.57
C PHE A 206 4.55 -30.47 13.31
N VAL A 207 4.95 -31.66 13.77
CA VAL A 207 4.06 -32.60 14.49
C VAL A 207 3.66 -32.10 15.89
N LEU A 208 4.35 -31.09 16.44
CA LEU A 208 4.06 -30.52 17.77
C LEU A 208 3.11 -29.31 17.73
N MET A 209 2.81 -28.77 16.55
CA MET A 209 1.91 -27.62 16.34
C MET A 209 0.46 -28.07 16.16
#